data_AF-A0A914A7F2-F1
#
_entry.id   AF-A0A914A7F2-F1
#
_cell.length_a   1.000
_cell.length_b   1.000
_cell.length_c   1.000
_cell.angle_alpha   90.00
_cell.angle_beta   90.00
_cell.angle_gamma   90.00
#
_symmetry.space_group_name_H-M   'P 1'
#
loop_
_entity.id
_entity.type
_entity.pdbx_description
1 polymer ?
#
loop_
_entity_poly.entity_id
_entity_poly.type
_entity_poly.pdbx_seq_one_letter_code
_entity_poly.pdbx_strand_id
1 'polypeptide(L)'
;MEKLVGKGKDKPPVKDAHISGQTTTSKEPTVPSSNPTTSTLGDPMPLEDKRQLFQEKVRLSNEACQNSDFERAIRLYTEALVLDPANHILFSNRSAAHMKLKQYEKALHDAAKARELNPKWSKVRVLHSFFFNNVFNI
;
A
#
# COMPACT_ATOMS: atom_id res chain seq x y z
N MET A 1 -11.12 29.23 63.51
CA MET A 1 -9.71 29.34 63.97
C MET A 1 -9.26 27.90 64.17
N GLU A 2 -8.19 27.35 63.61
CA GLU A 2 -6.92 27.91 63.17
C GLU A 2 -6.30 26.94 62.14
N LYS A 3 -5.44 27.47 61.27
CA LYS A 3 -4.63 26.71 60.29
C LYS A 3 -3.50 25.99 61.04
N LEU A 4 -2.92 24.94 60.44
CA LEU A 4 -1.47 24.81 60.35
C LEU A 4 -1.04 23.85 59.22
N VAL A 5 -0.02 24.32 58.51
CA VAL A 5 0.63 23.82 57.30
C VAL A 5 1.71 22.79 57.65
N GLY A 6 2.01 21.85 56.75
CA GLY A 6 3.23 21.03 56.91
C GLY A 6 3.57 20.03 55.79
N LYS A 7 4.21 20.54 54.73
CA LYS A 7 5.29 19.94 53.91
C LYS A 7 5.18 18.52 53.32
N GLY A 8 5.03 18.48 52.00
CA GLY A 8 6.08 18.10 51.05
C GLY A 8 6.72 16.71 51.17
N LYS A 9 6.43 15.84 50.20
CA LYS A 9 7.41 14.92 49.60
C LYS A 9 7.19 14.82 48.11
N ASP A 10 8.16 15.33 47.37
CA ASP A 10 8.37 15.11 45.95
C ASP A 10 8.29 13.62 45.60
N LYS A 11 7.56 13.31 44.52
CA LYS A 11 7.82 12.10 43.75
C LYS A 11 8.04 12.48 42.28
N PRO A 12 9.18 12.11 41.69
CA PRO A 12 9.63 12.57 40.38
C PRO A 12 8.78 12.00 39.22
N PRO A 13 8.89 12.60 38.02
CA PRO A 13 8.01 12.36 36.89
C PRO A 13 8.04 10.90 36.42
N VAL A 14 6.88 10.43 35.98
CA VAL A 14 6.73 9.19 35.21
C VAL A 14 7.71 9.21 34.06
N LYS A 15 8.60 8.23 34.09
CA LYS A 15 9.64 7.99 33.10
C LYS A 15 8.95 7.38 31.89
N ASP A 16 9.04 8.05 30.75
CA ASP A 16 8.66 7.53 29.45
C ASP A 16 9.44 6.23 29.18
N ALA A 17 8.75 5.10 29.34
CA ALA A 17 9.21 3.78 28.92
C ALA A 17 8.44 3.38 27.67
N HIS A 18 9.03 3.77 26.55
CA HIS A 18 8.90 3.25 25.19
C HIS A 18 8.12 1.92 25.07
N ILE A 19 6.83 2.01 24.73
CA ILE A 19 6.12 0.91 24.07
C ILE A 19 6.11 1.21 22.58
N SER A 20 6.98 0.49 21.89
CA SER A 20 6.95 0.26 20.45
C SER A 20 5.56 -0.28 20.08
N GLY A 21 4.78 0.56 19.42
CA GLY A 21 3.39 0.32 19.07
C GLY A 21 3.06 0.86 17.69
N GLN A 22 3.50 0.12 16.67
CA GLN A 22 2.83 -0.02 15.37
C GLN A 22 2.41 1.28 14.66
N THR A 23 3.37 1.93 14.01
CA THR A 23 3.10 2.80 12.86
C THR A 23 3.02 1.96 11.58
N THR A 24 1.80 1.63 11.14
CA THR A 24 1.53 1.44 9.70
C THR A 24 0.29 2.23 9.31
N THR A 25 0.29 3.51 9.66
CA THR A 25 -0.38 4.52 8.84
C THR A 25 0.35 4.51 7.50
N SER A 26 -0.32 4.09 6.41
CA SER A 26 0.14 4.32 5.04
C SER A 26 0.35 5.82 4.90
N LYS A 27 1.60 6.24 5.13
CA LYS A 27 2.06 7.59 4.86
C LYS A 27 2.28 7.64 3.36
N GLU A 28 1.24 8.06 2.67
CA GLU A 28 1.33 8.80 1.43
C GLU A 28 2.58 9.70 1.46
N PRO A 29 3.52 9.56 0.52
CA PRO A 29 4.55 10.57 0.36
C PRO A 29 3.91 11.76 -0.33
N THR A 30 3.48 12.74 0.46
CA THR A 30 3.38 14.12 0.01
C THR A 30 4.79 14.59 -0.33
N VAL A 31 5.14 14.64 -1.62
CA VAL A 31 6.25 15.48 -2.10
C VAL A 31 5.66 16.75 -2.69
N PRO A 32 6.01 17.95 -2.20
CA PRO A 32 5.67 19.19 -2.86
C PRO A 32 6.68 19.48 -3.99
N SER A 33 6.20 20.23 -4.98
CA SER A 33 6.97 21.18 -5.81
C SER A 33 7.72 20.67 -7.06
N SER A 34 7.12 21.01 -8.20
CA SER A 34 7.72 21.76 -9.33
C SER A 34 9.12 21.38 -9.87
N ASN A 35 9.18 20.89 -11.11
CA ASN A 35 9.62 21.66 -12.29
C ASN A 35 9.55 20.80 -13.59
N PRO A 36 9.20 21.38 -14.75
CA PRO A 36 9.23 20.68 -16.03
C PRO A 36 10.48 21.06 -16.86
N THR A 37 11.45 20.16 -16.96
CA THR A 37 12.51 20.19 -18.00
C THR A 37 13.02 18.75 -18.11
N THR A 38 13.06 18.06 -19.25
CA THR A 38 13.88 18.39 -20.42
C THR A 38 13.47 17.46 -21.57
N SER A 39 13.26 18.04 -22.74
CA SER A 39 13.19 17.34 -24.03
C SER A 39 14.62 17.09 -24.52
N THR A 40 15.06 15.82 -24.62
CA THR A 40 16.28 15.46 -25.36
C THR A 40 16.14 14.08 -26.01
N LEU A 41 16.42 14.08 -27.31
CA LEU A 41 16.43 12.98 -28.26
C LEU A 41 17.41 11.84 -27.87
N GLY A 42 16.99 10.58 -28.10
CA GLY A 42 17.89 9.53 -28.61
C GLY A 42 18.50 8.52 -27.64
N ASP A 43 18.43 8.70 -26.32
CA ASP A 43 19.08 7.81 -25.35
C ASP A 43 18.12 6.77 -24.73
N PRO A 44 18.60 5.58 -24.30
CA PRO A 44 17.77 4.62 -23.58
C PRO A 44 17.13 5.29 -22.35
N MET A 45 15.80 5.40 -22.39
CA MET A 45 14.92 6.05 -21.39
C MET A 45 15.56 6.19 -20.01
N PRO A 46 15.86 7.43 -19.56
CA PRO A 46 16.42 7.70 -18.23
C PRO A 46 15.66 6.94 -17.14
N LEU A 47 16.41 6.31 -16.22
CA LEU A 47 15.86 5.49 -15.13
C LEU A 47 14.82 6.26 -14.28
N GLU A 48 14.95 7.58 -14.22
CA GLU A 48 14.04 8.50 -13.54
C GLU A 48 12.65 8.54 -14.19
N ASP A 49 12.57 8.46 -15.52
CA ASP A 49 11.30 8.49 -16.24
C ASP A 49 10.51 7.20 -16.02
N LYS A 50 11.18 6.06 -15.87
CA LYS A 50 10.52 4.78 -15.53
C LYS A 50 9.88 4.83 -14.14
N ARG A 51 10.56 5.46 -13.17
CA ARG A 51 10.04 5.65 -11.82
C ARG A 51 8.85 6.60 -11.79
N GLN A 52 8.93 7.72 -12.51
CA GLN A 52 7.81 8.66 -12.65
C GLN A 52 6.62 8.00 -13.35
N LEU A 53 6.86 7.25 -14.43
CA LEU A 53 5.82 6.50 -15.12
C LEU A 53 5.15 5.48 -14.18
N PHE A 54 5.93 4.76 -13.38
CA PHE A 54 5.39 3.84 -12.37
C PHE A 54 4.47 4.57 -11.38
N GLN A 55 4.93 5.68 -10.81
CA GLN A 55 4.15 6.45 -9.85
C GLN A 55 2.84 6.96 -10.46
N GLU A 56 2.89 7.47 -11.70
CA GLU A 56 1.69 7.94 -12.39
C GLU A 56 0.72 6.79 -12.69
N LYS A 57 1.22 5.62 -13.11
CA LYS A 57 0.37 4.45 -13.34
C LYS A 57 -0.31 3.98 -12.06
N VAL A 58 0.40 3.96 -10.94
CA VAL A 58 -0.17 3.62 -9.61
C VAL A 58 -1.21 4.65 -9.18
N ARG A 59 -0.96 5.95 -9.43
CA ARG A 59 -1.92 7.02 -9.14
C ARG A 59 -3.21 6.83 -9.94
N LEU A 60 -3.10 6.64 -11.25
CA LEU A 60 -4.22 6.41 -12.15
C LEU A 60 -4.98 5.11 -11.84
N SER A 61 -4.28 4.04 -11.45
CA SER A 61 -4.96 2.78 -11.07
C SER A 61 -5.76 2.94 -9.79
N ASN A 62 -5.26 3.69 -8.82
CA ASN A 62 -5.97 3.98 -7.58
C ASN A 62 -7.22 4.84 -7.85
N GLU A 63 -7.08 5.85 -8.71
CA GLU A 63 -8.21 6.69 -9.16
C GLU A 63 -9.27 5.84 -9.89
N ALA A 64 -8.85 4.96 -10.80
CA ALA A 64 -9.76 4.05 -11.49
C ALA A 64 -10.49 3.11 -10.51
N CYS A 65 -9.80 2.58 -9.49
CA CYS A 65 -10.44 1.81 -8.42
C CYS A 65 -11.48 2.63 -7.63
N GLN A 66 -11.21 3.91 -7.35
CA GLN A 66 -12.16 4.80 -6.67
C GLN A 66 -13.39 5.08 -7.54
N ASN A 67 -13.19 5.23 -8.84
CA ASN A 67 -14.26 5.42 -9.83
C ASN A 67 -15.01 4.12 -10.17
N SER A 68 -14.72 3.00 -9.49
CA SER A 68 -15.26 1.67 -9.78
C SER A 68 -14.98 1.14 -11.19
N ASP A 69 -14.01 1.74 -11.90
CA ASP A 69 -13.52 1.27 -13.20
C ASP A 69 -12.42 0.23 -12.97
N PHE A 70 -12.85 -0.97 -12.56
CA PHE A 70 -11.93 -2.05 -12.20
C PHE A 70 -11.16 -2.60 -13.41
N GLU A 71 -11.74 -2.58 -14.61
CA GLU A 71 -11.08 -3.05 -15.83
C GLU A 71 -9.90 -2.15 -16.22
N ARG A 72 -10.10 -0.83 -16.16
CA ARG A 72 -9.01 0.13 -16.36
C ARG A 72 -7.97 0.02 -15.25
N ALA A 73 -8.39 -0.13 -14.00
CA ALA A 73 -7.47 -0.30 -12.88
C ALA A 73 -6.57 -1.53 -13.07
N ILE A 74 -7.12 -2.67 -13.48
CA ILE A 74 -6.36 -3.91 -13.75
C ILE A 74 -5.30 -3.70 -14.83
N ARG A 75 -5.65 -3.01 -15.93
CA ARG A 75 -4.70 -2.68 -17.00
C ARG A 75 -3.55 -1.82 -16.48
N LEU A 76 -3.86 -0.76 -15.76
CA LEU A 76 -2.87 0.15 -15.17
C LEU A 76 -1.99 -0.55 -14.13
N TYR A 77 -2.54 -1.40 -13.27
CA TYR A 77 -1.76 -2.22 -12.35
C TYR A 77 -0.82 -3.18 -13.09
N THR A 78 -1.26 -3.73 -14.23
CA THR A 78 -0.43 -4.61 -15.04
C THR A 78 0.75 -3.85 -15.64
N GLU A 79 0.51 -2.64 -16.17
CA GLU A 79 1.59 -1.76 -16.64
C GLU A 79 2.54 -1.35 -15.51
N ALA A 80 2.02 -1.03 -14.33
CA ALA A 80 2.85 -0.70 -13.16
C ALA A 80 3.69 -1.92 -12.70
N LEU A 81 3.13 -3.13 -12.75
CA LEU A 81 3.84 -4.37 -12.43
C LEU A 81 4.92 -4.75 -13.46
N VAL A 82 4.83 -4.28 -14.70
CA VAL A 82 5.92 -4.44 -15.68
C VAL A 82 7.13 -3.57 -15.29
N LEU A 83 6.87 -2.42 -14.66
CA LEU A 83 7.92 -1.51 -14.18
C LEU A 83 8.50 -1.97 -12.84
N ASP A 84 7.67 -2.46 -11.92
CA ASP A 84 8.07 -3.04 -10.63
C ASP A 84 7.37 -4.38 -10.38
N PRO A 85 7.95 -5.49 -10.86
CA PRO A 85 7.38 -6.83 -10.69
C PRO A 85 7.54 -7.39 -9.28
N ALA A 86 8.31 -6.74 -8.39
CA ALA A 86 8.51 -7.19 -7.01
C ALA A 86 7.44 -6.62 -6.05
N ASN A 87 6.51 -5.81 -6.56
CA ASN A 87 5.55 -5.11 -5.74
C ASN A 87 4.32 -5.97 -5.38
N HIS A 88 4.41 -6.65 -4.24
CA HIS A 88 3.32 -7.45 -3.68
C HIS A 88 2.02 -6.65 -3.41
N ILE A 89 2.12 -5.34 -3.18
CA ILE A 89 0.95 -4.47 -2.93
C ILE A 89 0.12 -4.32 -4.22
N LEU A 90 0.78 -4.13 -5.37
CA LEU A 90 0.09 -4.02 -6.65
C LEU A 90 -0.61 -5.31 -7.05
N PHE A 91 0.00 -6.47 -6.82
CA PHE A 91 -0.66 -7.77 -6.99
C PHE A 91 -1.91 -7.88 -6.11
N SER A 92 -1.83 -7.48 -4.85
CA SER A 92 -3.00 -7.44 -3.96
C SER A 92 -4.10 -6.51 -4.48
N ASN A 93 -3.76 -5.30 -4.90
CA ASN A 93 -4.76 -4.35 -5.40
C ASN A 93 -5.40 -4.82 -6.72
N ARG A 94 -4.61 -5.40 -7.63
CA ARG A 94 -5.12 -6.02 -8.86
C ARG A 94 -6.02 -7.22 -8.54
N SER A 95 -5.67 -8.04 -7.55
CA SER A 95 -6.53 -9.14 -7.09
C SER A 95 -7.89 -8.63 -6.58
N ALA A 96 -7.90 -7.53 -5.82
CA ALA A 96 -9.14 -6.92 -5.34
C ALA A 96 -10.00 -6.37 -6.49
N ALA A 97 -9.38 -5.76 -7.51
CA ALA A 97 -10.09 -5.32 -8.71
C ALA A 97 -10.69 -6.52 -9.49
N HIS A 98 -9.95 -7.61 -9.64
CA HIS A 98 -10.47 -8.84 -10.24
C HIS A 98 -11.64 -9.44 -9.46
N MET A 99 -11.61 -9.40 -8.13
CA MET A 99 -12.75 -9.84 -7.31
C MET A 99 -14.01 -9.02 -7.56
N LYS A 100 -13.88 -7.71 -7.75
CA LYS A 100 -15.02 -6.84 -8.06
C LYS A 100 -15.64 -7.17 -9.42
N LEU A 101 -14.82 -7.63 -10.36
CA LEU A 101 -15.26 -8.16 -11.65
C LEU A 101 -15.68 -9.64 -11.61
N LYS A 102 -15.74 -10.27 -10.42
CA LYS A 102 -16.03 -11.69 -10.23
C LYS A 102 -15.05 -12.64 -10.94
N GLN A 103 -13.85 -12.17 -11.25
CA GLN A 103 -12.78 -12.95 -11.88
C GLN A 103 -11.93 -13.62 -10.80
N TYR A 104 -12.54 -14.56 -10.07
CA TYR A 104 -11.94 -15.12 -8.86
C TYR A 104 -10.67 -15.93 -9.11
N GLU A 105 -10.58 -16.66 -10.23
CA GLU A 105 -9.39 -17.44 -10.60
C GLU A 105 -8.15 -16.54 -10.76
N LYS A 106 -8.30 -15.43 -11.51
CA LYS A 106 -7.23 -14.45 -11.72
C LYS A 106 -6.85 -13.77 -10.42
N ALA A 107 -7.84 -13.43 -9.61
CA ALA A 107 -7.62 -12.81 -8.31
C ALA A 107 -6.85 -13.73 -7.35
N LEU A 108 -7.17 -15.03 -7.32
CA LEU A 108 -6.45 -16.02 -6.52
C LEU A 108 -4.99 -16.14 -6.98
N HIS A 109 -4.76 -16.17 -8.29
CA HIS A 109 -3.40 -16.24 -8.84
C HIS A 109 -2.55 -15.01 -8.45
N ASP A 110 -3.13 -13.82 -8.49
CA ASP A 110 -2.45 -12.60 -8.04
C ASP A 110 -2.20 -12.58 -6.53
N ALA A 111 -3.17 -13.05 -5.72
CA ALA A 111 -2.99 -13.18 -4.28
C ALA A 111 -1.91 -14.22 -3.92
N ALA A 112 -1.81 -15.30 -4.69
CA ALA A 112 -0.75 -16.29 -4.55
C ALA A 112 0.62 -15.68 -4.85
N LYS A 113 0.76 -14.93 -5.95
CA LYS A 113 2.01 -14.20 -6.25
C LYS A 113 2.37 -13.18 -5.17
N ALA A 114 1.41 -12.42 -4.67
CA ALA A 114 1.65 -11.49 -3.56
C ALA A 114 2.19 -12.21 -2.31
N ARG A 115 1.75 -13.46 -2.06
CA ARG A 115 2.20 -14.30 -0.95
C ARG A 115 3.63 -14.79 -1.15
N GLU A 116 3.95 -15.20 -2.37
CA GLU A 116 5.30 -15.64 -2.75
C GLU A 116 6.30 -14.51 -2.60
N LEU A 117 5.93 -13.30 -3.01
CA LEU A 117 6.77 -12.11 -2.88
C LEU A 117 6.95 -11.66 -1.43
N ASN A 118 5.88 -11.66 -0.63
CA ASN A 118 5.97 -11.29 0.78
C ASN A 118 5.11 -12.20 1.68
N PRO A 119 5.65 -13.35 2.12
CA PRO A 119 4.90 -14.30 2.95
C PRO A 119 4.66 -13.80 4.37
N LYS A 120 5.40 -12.78 4.82
CA LYS A 120 5.23 -12.16 6.14
C LYS A 120 4.12 -11.10 6.15
N TRP A 121 3.58 -10.72 5.00
CA TRP A 121 2.53 -9.72 4.93
C TRP A 121 1.18 -10.33 5.35
N SER A 122 0.74 -10.01 6.57
CA SER A 122 -0.50 -10.52 7.17
C SER A 122 -1.73 -10.33 6.30
N LYS A 123 -1.75 -9.29 5.45
CA LYS A 123 -2.85 -9.01 4.53
C LYS A 123 -3.02 -10.09 3.46
N VAL A 124 -1.94 -10.72 3.00
CA VAL A 124 -2.03 -11.80 2.01
C VAL A 124 -2.67 -13.05 2.59
N ARG A 125 -2.39 -13.34 3.86
CA ARG A 125 -3.06 -14.46 4.56
C ARG A 125 -4.57 -14.24 4.59
N VAL A 126 -5.01 -13.02 4.88
CA VAL A 126 -6.42 -12.65 4.86
C VAL A 126 -7.00 -12.77 3.45
N LEU A 127 -6.28 -12.31 2.42
CA LEU A 127 -6.71 -12.46 1.02
C LEU A 127 -6.88 -13.94 0.66
N HIS A 128 -5.88 -14.79 0.90
CA HIS A 128 -5.97 -16.22 0.59
C HIS A 128 -7.14 -16.90 1.31
N SER A 129 -7.32 -16.63 2.61
CA SER A 129 -8.47 -17.14 3.35
C SER A 129 -9.80 -16.61 2.78
N PHE A 130 -9.84 -15.34 2.38
CA PHE A 130 -11.03 -14.75 1.75
C PHE A 130 -11.37 -15.46 0.42
N PHE A 131 -10.37 -15.70 -0.42
CA PHE A 131 -10.53 -16.41 -1.68
C PHE A 131 -10.98 -17.85 -1.47
N PHE A 132 -10.37 -18.58 -0.53
CA PHE A 132 -10.77 -19.94 -0.24
C PHE A 132 -12.25 -20.01 0.21
N ASN A 133 -12.68 -19.12 1.10
CA ASN A 133 -14.06 -19.09 1.58
C ASN A 133 -15.09 -18.56 0.56
N ASN A 134 -14.71 -17.67 -0.36
CA ASN A 134 -15.64 -17.15 -1.38
C ASN A 134 -15.71 -17.99 -2.64
N VAL A 135 -14.63 -18.70 -2.99
CA VAL A 135 -14.53 -19.48 -4.24
C VAL A 135 -14.87 -20.95 -4.03
N PHE A 136 -14.53 -21.52 -2.86
CA PHE A 136 -14.80 -22.92 -2.53
C PHE A 136 -15.93 -23.09 -1.50
N ASN A 137 -16.92 -22.20 -1.50
CA ASN A 137 -18.13 -22.35 -0.69
C ASN A 137 -19.05 -23.42 -1.30
N ILE A 138 -18.64 -24.69 -1.18
CA ILE A 138 -19.43 -25.91 -1.36
C ILE A 138 -19.35 -26.72 -0.07
#